data_AF-A0A5N5DVB6-F1
#
_entry.id   AF-A0A5N5DVB6-F1
#
_cell.length_a   1.000
_cell.length_b   1.000
_cell.length_c   1.000
_cell.angle_alpha   90.00
_cell.angle_beta   90.00
_cell.angle_gamma   90.00
#
_symmetry.space_group_name_H-M   'P 1'
#
loop_
_entity.id
_entity.type
_entity.pdbx_description
1 polymer ?
#
loop_
_entity_poly.entity_id
_entity_poly.type
_entity_poly.pdbx_seq_one_letter_code
_entity_poly.pdbx_strand_id
1 'polypeptide(L)'
;MKVVVFGATGMVGNSVLRECLDDPRIDEVVTVGRNPSGTTAPKIVDIVHRDMLDFSAIEADLTGADACFFCLGVSSAGMNEADYTRITHDITLAAATTLSGVNPQMVFVYVSGESADST
;
A
#
# COMPACT_ATOMS: atom_id res chain seq x y z
N MET A 1 -10.55 6.24 11.99
CA MET A 1 -10.40 5.69 10.63
C MET A 1 -9.34 4.61 10.60
N LYS A 2 -9.53 3.58 9.77
CA LYS A 2 -8.52 2.56 9.46
C LYS A 2 -7.85 2.86 8.12
N VAL A 3 -6.52 2.93 8.11
CA VAL A 3 -5.74 3.26 6.90
C VAL A 3 -4.81 2.12 6.55
N VAL A 4 -4.74 1.77 5.26
CA VAL A 4 -3.77 0.80 4.73
C VAL A 4 -2.62 1.54 4.04
N VAL A 5 -1.38 1.13 4.31
CA VAL A 5 -0.18 1.70 3.67
C VAL A 5 0.62 0.58 3.01
N PHE A 6 0.69 0.60 1.68
CA PHE A 6 1.60 -0.23 0.92
C PHE A 6 2.91 0.52 0.66
N GLY A 7 4.04 -0.16 0.83
CA GLY A 7 5.36 0.46 0.62
C GLY A 7 5.84 1.34 1.77
N ALA A 8 5.40 1.06 2.99
CA ALA A 8 5.74 1.82 4.20
C ALA A 8 7.25 1.94 4.50
N THR A 9 8.08 1.04 3.96
CA THR A 9 9.54 1.06 4.11
C THR A 9 10.26 1.92 3.06
N GLY A 10 9.54 2.37 2.03
CA GLY A 10 10.08 3.25 0.99
C GLY A 10 10.15 4.71 1.43
N MET A 11 10.82 5.55 0.63
CA MET A 11 11.02 6.98 0.95
C MET A 11 9.69 7.74 1.18
N VAL A 12 8.74 7.59 0.26
CA VAL A 12 7.41 8.23 0.37
C VAL A 12 6.57 7.54 1.44
N GLY A 13 6.49 6.21 1.39
CA GLY A 13 5.65 5.44 2.31
C GLY A 13 6.02 5.61 3.78
N ASN A 14 7.29 5.82 4.11
CA ASN A 14 7.74 6.09 5.48
C ASN A 14 7.18 7.43 6.00
N SER A 15 7.20 8.46 5.15
CA SER A 15 6.65 9.77 5.51
C SER A 15 5.13 9.71 5.65
N VAL A 16 4.44 9.01 4.74
CA VAL A 16 3.00 8.75 4.84
C VAL A 16 2.65 8.00 6.12
N LEU A 17 3.40 6.93 6.45
CA LEU A 17 3.21 6.17 7.68
C LEU A 17 3.33 7.09 8.91
N ARG A 18 4.38 7.92 8.95
CA ARG A 18 4.59 8.86 10.06
C ARG A 18 3.41 9.81 10.24
N GLU A 19 2.96 10.47 9.17
CA GLU A 19 1.81 11.38 9.24
C GLU A 19 0.52 10.65 9.65
N CYS A 20 0.32 9.41 9.18
CA CYS A 20 -0.81 8.60 9.61
C CYS A 20 -0.76 8.27 11.11
N LEU A 21 0.44 8.01 11.62
CA LEU A 21 0.66 7.71 13.04
C LEU A 21 0.46 8.93 13.93
N ASP A 22 0.79 10.13 13.45
CA ASP A 22 0.62 11.38 14.19
C ASP A 22 -0.82 11.94 14.13
N ASP A 23 -1.62 11.57 13.13
CA ASP A 23 -3.00 12.06 12.99
C ASP A 23 -3.99 11.39 13.99
N PRO A 24 -4.62 12.14 14.91
CA PRO A 24 -5.54 11.58 15.90
C PRO A 24 -6.87 11.06 15.32
N ARG A 25 -7.18 11.35 14.05
CA ARG A 25 -8.39 10.84 13.36
C ARG A 25 -8.20 9.42 12.84
N ILE A 26 -6.96 8.94 12.80
CA ILE A 26 -6.61 7.58 12.38
C ILE A 26 -6.45 6.73 13.64
N ASP A 27 -7.30 5.72 13.76
CA ASP A 27 -7.38 4.80 14.90
C ASP A 27 -6.46 3.59 14.70
N GLU A 28 -6.21 3.21 13.44
CA GLU A 28 -5.41 2.05 13.06
C GLU A 28 -4.70 2.29 11.72
N VAL A 29 -3.42 1.95 11.66
CA VAL A 29 -2.60 1.96 10.44
C VAL A 29 -2.11 0.54 10.18
N VAL A 30 -2.62 -0.07 9.11
CA VAL A 30 -2.19 -1.38 8.64
C VAL A 30 -1.11 -1.18 7.58
N THR A 31 0.10 -1.64 7.83
CA THR A 31 1.14 -1.67 6.79
C THR A 31 1.14 -3.03 6.10
N VAL A 32 1.25 -3.03 4.77
CA VAL A 32 1.36 -4.28 3.99
C VAL A 32 2.65 -4.23 3.17
N GLY A 33 3.49 -5.23 3.38
CA GLY A 33 4.73 -5.35 2.64
C GLY A 33 5.46 -6.67 2.89
N ARG A 34 6.56 -6.84 2.17
CA ARG A 34 7.38 -8.07 2.26
C ARG A 34 8.21 -8.16 3.54
N ASN A 35 8.34 -7.06 4.26
CA ASN A 35 9.05 -6.92 5.52
C ASN A 35 8.24 -6.01 6.47
N PRO A 36 8.40 -6.13 7.80
CA PRO A 36 7.84 -5.18 8.75
C PRO A 36 8.24 -3.74 8.43
N SER A 37 7.41 -2.78 8.84
CA SER A 37 7.69 -1.35 8.63
C SER A 37 8.90 -0.88 9.44
N GLY A 38 9.23 -1.59 10.52
CA GLY A 38 10.29 -1.22 11.47
C GLY A 38 9.88 -0.12 12.44
N THR A 39 8.61 0.29 12.41
CA THR A 39 8.04 1.32 13.30
C THR A 39 7.19 0.67 14.38
N THR A 40 7.32 1.15 15.62
CA THR A 40 6.51 0.66 16.75
C THR A 40 5.61 1.79 17.25
N ALA A 41 4.30 1.58 17.18
CA ALA A 41 3.30 2.51 17.69
C ALA A 41 2.06 1.75 18.19
N PRO A 42 1.25 2.29 19.11
CA PRO A 42 0.07 1.58 19.62
C PRO A 42 -0.99 1.25 18.56
N LYS A 43 -1.06 2.05 17.50
CA LYS A 43 -2.06 1.94 16.44
C LYS A 43 -1.52 1.37 15.12
N ILE A 44 -0.32 0.80 15.11
CA ILE A 44 0.24 0.17 13.91
C ILE A 44 0.02 -1.35 13.93
N VAL A 45 -0.33 -1.92 12.78
CA VAL A 45 -0.37 -3.36 12.55
C VAL A 45 0.45 -3.66 11.30
N ASP A 46 1.56 -4.37 11.46
CA ASP A 46 2.40 -4.77 10.33
C ASP A 46 1.97 -6.14 9.79
N ILE A 47 1.50 -6.17 8.54
CA ILE A 47 1.20 -7.39 7.80
C ILE A 47 2.37 -7.71 6.87
N VAL A 48 3.10 -8.77 7.21
CA VAL A 48 4.18 -9.30 6.37
C VAL A 48 3.58 -10.26 5.35
N HIS A 49 3.35 -9.76 4.14
CA HIS A 49 2.78 -10.52 3.04
C HIS A 49 3.77 -10.59 1.86
N ARG A 50 4.07 -11.82 1.41
CA ARG A 50 5.08 -12.03 0.35
C ARG A 50 4.48 -12.05 -1.05
N ASP A 51 3.30 -12.62 -1.20
CA ASP A 51 2.66 -12.74 -2.50
C ASP A 51 1.86 -11.48 -2.86
N MET A 52 2.56 -10.51 -3.42
CA MET A 52 1.97 -9.21 -3.74
C MET A 52 1.02 -9.24 -4.95
N LEU A 53 0.71 -10.41 -5.52
CA LEU A 53 -0.30 -10.57 -6.56
C LEU A 53 -1.60 -11.21 -6.07
N ASP A 54 -1.64 -11.70 -4.83
CA ASP A 54 -2.82 -12.31 -4.23
C ASP A 54 -2.93 -11.90 -2.75
N PHE A 55 -3.94 -11.09 -2.43
CA PHE A 55 -4.19 -10.59 -1.08
C PHE A 55 -5.35 -11.30 -0.37
N SER A 56 -5.90 -12.38 -0.97
CA SER A 56 -7.03 -13.13 -0.39
C SER A 56 -6.74 -13.64 1.03
N ALA A 57 -5.49 -14.04 1.29
CA ALA A 57 -5.05 -14.52 2.60
C ALA A 57 -5.10 -13.46 3.72
N ILE A 58 -5.14 -12.17 3.37
CA ILE A 58 -5.13 -11.06 4.32
C ILE A 58 -6.38 -10.16 4.20
N GLU A 59 -7.38 -10.57 3.42
CA GLU A 59 -8.58 -9.76 3.14
C GLU A 59 -9.34 -9.38 4.42
N ALA A 60 -9.40 -10.32 5.38
CA ALA A 60 -10.00 -10.08 6.69
C ALA A 60 -9.27 -8.96 7.46
N ASP A 61 -7.94 -8.91 7.38
CA ASP A 61 -7.14 -7.88 8.02
C ASP A 61 -7.27 -6.52 7.32
N LEU A 62 -7.59 -6.50 6.03
CA LEU A 62 -7.85 -5.28 5.26
C LEU A 62 -9.30 -4.78 5.42
N THR A 63 -10.18 -5.62 5.96
CA THR A 63 -11.59 -5.29 6.14
C THR A 63 -11.79 -4.06 7.02
N GLY A 64 -12.69 -3.17 6.57
CA GLY A 64 -12.99 -1.91 7.24
C GLY A 64 -12.00 -0.77 6.96
N ALA A 65 -11.08 -0.93 6.01
CA ALA A 65 -10.21 0.18 5.59
C ALA A 65 -11.03 1.33 4.97
N ASP A 66 -10.80 2.55 5.46
CA ASP A 66 -11.43 3.79 4.99
C ASP A 66 -10.60 4.47 3.89
N ALA A 67 -9.27 4.28 3.94
CA ALA A 67 -8.34 4.79 2.94
C ALA A 67 -7.15 3.85 2.72
N CYS A 68 -6.58 3.90 1.52
CA CYS A 68 -5.34 3.24 1.16
C CYS A 68 -4.35 4.25 0.58
N PHE A 69 -3.12 4.24 1.07
CA PHE A 69 -1.98 4.90 0.45
C PHE A 69 -1.10 3.85 -0.23
N PHE A 70 -1.16 3.79 -1.55
CA PHE A 70 -0.36 2.88 -2.34
C PHE A 70 0.93 3.56 -2.79
N CYS A 71 2.00 3.35 -2.02
CA CYS A 71 3.31 3.98 -2.23
C CYS A 71 4.37 2.98 -2.76
N LEU A 72 3.94 1.83 -3.28
CA LEU A 72 4.86 0.88 -3.90
C LEU A 72 5.30 1.39 -5.26
N GLY A 73 6.60 1.34 -5.49
CA GLY A 73 7.22 1.72 -6.75
C GLY A 73 8.68 1.35 -6.76
N VAL A 74 9.23 1.24 -7.96
CA VAL A 74 10.64 0.96 -8.22
C VAL A 74 11.12 1.86 -9.35
N SER A 75 12.43 2.13 -9.39
CA SER A 75 13.02 2.80 -10.54
C SER A 75 12.99 1.85 -11.74
N SER A 76 12.68 2.36 -12.93
CA SER A 76 12.77 1.59 -14.18
C SER A 76 14.22 1.33 -14.60
N ALA A 77 15.19 2.03 -14.00
CA ALA A 77 16.61 1.89 -14.33
C ALA A 77 17.10 0.45 -14.14
N GLY A 78 17.51 -0.17 -15.25
CA GLY A 78 18.03 -1.55 -15.25
C GLY A 78 16.95 -2.64 -15.18
N MET A 79 15.66 -2.28 -15.29
CA MET A 79 14.56 -3.23 -15.36
C MET A 79 14.18 -3.54 -16.81
N ASN A 80 13.72 -4.77 -17.06
CA ASN A 80 12.97 -5.07 -18.27
C ASN A 80 11.49 -4.71 -18.09
N GLU A 81 10.77 -4.62 -19.20
CA GLU A 81 9.36 -4.24 -19.24
C GLU A 81 8.47 -5.16 -18.41
N ALA A 82 8.67 -6.48 -18.50
CA ALA A 82 7.81 -7.45 -17.83
C ALA A 82 7.93 -7.34 -16.29
N ASP A 83 9.15 -7.21 -15.78
CA ASP A 83 9.39 -7.05 -14.34
C ASP A 83 8.90 -5.69 -13.84
N TYR A 84 9.07 -4.64 -14.65
CA TYR A 84 8.59 -3.30 -14.30
C TYR A 84 7.06 -3.28 -14.22
N THR A 85 6.38 -3.75 -15.27
CA THR A 85 4.92 -3.87 -15.34
C THR A 85 4.36 -4.72 -14.21
N ARG A 86 4.97 -5.87 -13.92
CA ARG A 86 4.56 -6.70 -12.78
C ARG A 86 4.54 -5.90 -11.48
N ILE A 87 5.55 -5.07 -11.23
CA ILE A 87 5.67 -4.33 -9.98
C ILE A 87 4.78 -3.08 -9.93
N THR A 88 4.74 -2.29 -11.00
CA THR A 88 4.10 -0.97 -11.00
C THR A 88 2.63 -1.00 -11.42
N HIS A 89 2.22 -2.04 -12.16
CA HIS A 89 0.87 -2.21 -12.69
C HIS A 89 0.15 -3.41 -12.05
N ASP A 90 0.69 -4.63 -12.18
CA ASP A 90 -0.07 -5.83 -11.80
C ASP A 90 -0.30 -5.92 -10.29
N ILE A 91 0.73 -5.64 -9.48
CA ILE A 91 0.60 -5.56 -8.02
C ILE A 91 -0.38 -4.46 -7.61
N THR A 92 -0.34 -3.31 -8.29
CA THR A 92 -1.27 -2.19 -8.03
C THR A 92 -2.72 -2.63 -8.27
N LEU A 93 -2.98 -3.29 -9.40
CA LEU A 93 -4.32 -3.80 -9.73
C LEU A 93 -4.78 -4.88 -8.76
N ALA A 94 -3.90 -5.80 -8.36
CA ALA A 94 -4.23 -6.83 -7.36
C ALA A 94 -4.66 -6.21 -6.03
N ALA A 95 -3.93 -5.21 -5.54
CA ALA A 95 -4.24 -4.51 -4.31
C ALA A 95 -5.54 -3.70 -4.43
N ALA A 96 -5.70 -2.93 -5.51
CA ALA A 96 -6.88 -2.12 -5.76
C ALA A 96 -8.14 -2.98 -5.91
N THR A 97 -8.06 -4.09 -6.64
CA THR A 97 -9.17 -5.03 -6.82
C THR A 97 -9.61 -5.60 -5.47
N THR A 98 -8.68 -6.11 -4.67
CA THR A 98 -8.97 -6.65 -3.34
C THR A 98 -9.62 -5.60 -2.45
N LEU A 99 -9.01 -4.42 -2.34
CA LEU A 99 -9.50 -3.36 -1.46
C LEU A 99 -10.84 -2.78 -1.92
N SER A 100 -11.10 -2.71 -3.23
CA SER A 100 -12.40 -2.28 -3.76
C SER A 100 -13.53 -3.28 -3.44
N GLY A 101 -13.22 -4.57 -3.37
CA GLY A 101 -14.15 -5.61 -2.93
C GLY A 101 -14.44 -5.52 -1.43
N VAL A 102 -13.42 -5.16 -0.64
CA VAL A 102 -13.53 -4.98 0.81
C VAL A 102 -14.33 -3.73 1.18
N ASN A 103 -14.06 -2.58 0.55
CA ASN A 103 -14.80 -1.35 0.76
C ASN A 103 -14.84 -0.50 -0.53
N PRO A 104 -15.95 -0.50 -1.29
CA PRO A 104 -16.06 0.25 -2.54
C PRO A 104 -16.16 1.77 -2.34
N GLN A 105 -16.32 2.26 -1.10
CA GLN A 105 -16.34 3.69 -0.77
C GLN A 105 -14.99 4.20 -0.26
N MET A 106 -13.99 3.32 -0.16
CA MET A 106 -12.65 3.67 0.30
C MET A 106 -11.98 4.65 -0.66
N VAL A 107 -11.20 5.59 -0.10
CA VAL A 107 -10.31 6.43 -0.91
C VAL A 107 -9.02 5.67 -1.20
N PHE A 108 -8.72 5.42 -2.48
CA PHE A 108 -7.45 4.84 -2.90
C PHE A 108 -6.53 5.92 -3.48
N VAL A 109 -5.44 6.24 -2.77
CA VAL A 109 -4.42 7.18 -3.22
C VAL A 109 -3.28 6.39 -3.87
N TYR A 110 -3.19 6.48 -5.19
CA TYR A 110 -2.09 5.91 -5.97
C TYR A 110 -0.98 6.94 -6.19
N VAL A 111 0.23 6.64 -5.75
CA VAL A 111 1.39 7.51 -5.96
C VAL A 111 2.19 7.01 -7.17
N SER A 112 2.10 7.73 -8.29
CA SER A 112 2.85 7.46 -9.51
C SER A 112 4.11 8.33 -9.63
N GLY A 113 4.91 8.08 -10.66
CA GLY A 113 6.02 8.95 -11.05
C GLY A 113 5.56 10.16 -11.86
N GLU A 114 6.30 11.26 -11.75
CA GLU A 114 6.19 12.37 -12.69
C GLU A 114 6.52 11.89 -14.11
N SER A 115 5.82 12.42 -15.11
CA SER A 115 5.93 12.01 -16.52
C SER A 115 5.45 10.58 -16.84
N ALA A 116 4.74 9.92 -15.93
CA ALA A 116 3.97 8.73 -16.30
C ALA A 116 2.97 9.10 -17.40
N ASP A 117 2.92 8.29 -18.46
CA ASP A 117 1.98 8.51 -19.56
C ASP A 117 0.54 8.50 -19.03
N SER A 118 -0.25 9.49 -19.44
CA SER A 118 -1.65 9.64 -19.05
C SER A 118 -2.64 8.97 -20.00
N THR A 119 -2.16 8.32 -21.05
CA THR A 119 -2.97 7.73 -22.12
C THR A 119 -3.13 6.22 -22.03
#